data_AF-A0AAW1PAS7-F1
#
_entry.id   AF-A0AAW1PAS7-F1
#
_cell.length_a   1.000
_cell.length_b   1.000
_cell.length_c   1.000
_cell.angle_alpha   90.00
_cell.angle_beta   90.00
_cell.angle_gamma   90.00
#
_symmetry.space_group_name_H-M   'P 1'
#
loop_
_entity.id
_entity.type
_entity.pdbx_description
1 polymer ?
#
loop_
_entity_poly.entity_id
_entity_poly.type
_entity_poly.pdbx_seq_one_letter_code
_entity_poly.pdbx_strand_id
1 'polypeptide(L)'
;MGSLPKTYLAAYNLAQSAGWAWALVNITLHGIRHGQLAGVYGVAGSTVSFFQALSFLEVVHAAVGLVRGSPLTALMQWAGRSHILFALLHCIPELQETVAATAMLRAWAISEVIRYPWYAAQVLGRCPDWLTSLRYTAFIALYPIGVIGEIIIMYSSIQIVKRRHLHSVAMPNALNFAFDYHLFLEGLLLVYPFLWYQLYSFLLTQRKRKLGAEPAGPASVEQAGKTD
;
A
#
# COMPACT_ATOMS: atom_id res chain seq x y z
N MET A 1 -14.45 7.69 21.01
CA MET A 1 -13.26 8.43 20.57
C MET A 1 -13.56 9.91 20.70
N GLY A 2 -12.79 10.64 21.52
CA GLY A 2 -12.98 12.07 21.74
C GLY A 2 -12.81 12.91 20.47
N SER A 3 -13.16 14.19 20.52
CA SER A 3 -13.04 15.11 19.38
C SER A 3 -11.61 15.26 18.88
N LEU A 4 -10.64 15.39 19.80
CA LEU A 4 -9.22 15.61 19.47
C LEU A 4 -8.59 14.46 18.64
N PRO A 5 -8.67 13.18 19.07
CA PRO A 5 -8.20 12.06 18.25
C PRO A 5 -8.83 11.96 16.85
N LYS A 6 -10.13 12.29 16.74
CA LYS A 6 -10.83 12.28 15.45
C LYS A 6 -10.32 13.39 14.53
N THR A 7 -10.18 14.62 15.04
CA THR A 7 -9.66 15.74 14.26
C THR A 7 -8.22 15.49 13.81
N TYR A 8 -7.37 14.97 14.70
CA TYR A 8 -6.02 14.56 14.36
C TYR A 8 -5.98 13.52 13.24
N LEU A 9 -6.74 12.43 13.36
CA LEU A 9 -6.79 11.39 12.33
C LEU A 9 -7.35 11.92 11.01
N ALA A 10 -8.37 12.77 11.05
CA ALA A 10 -8.92 13.38 9.84
C ALA A 10 -7.86 14.24 9.14
N ALA A 11 -7.16 15.11 9.88
CA ALA A 11 -6.09 15.95 9.34
C ALA A 11 -4.93 15.11 8.77
N TYR A 12 -4.49 14.07 9.50
CA TYR A 12 -3.46 13.14 9.05
C TYR A 12 -3.84 12.46 7.72
N ASN A 13 -5.05 11.91 7.63
CA ASN A 13 -5.51 11.23 6.41
C ASN A 13 -5.66 12.22 5.24
N LEU A 14 -6.12 13.45 5.48
CA LEU A 14 -6.20 14.48 4.44
C LEU A 14 -4.80 14.89 3.95
N ALA A 15 -3.83 15.06 4.85
CA ALA A 15 -2.45 15.38 4.49
C ALA A 15 -1.80 14.26 3.66
N GLN A 16 -1.96 13.01 4.09
CA GLN A 16 -1.55 11.84 3.31
C GLN A 16 -2.22 11.81 1.94
N SER A 17 -3.54 12.00 1.88
CA SER A 17 -4.28 12.06 0.61
C SER A 17 -3.74 13.13 -0.34
N ALA A 18 -3.47 14.34 0.16
CA ALA A 18 -2.91 15.42 -0.65
C ALA A 18 -1.51 15.07 -1.18
N GLY A 19 -0.67 14.46 -0.35
CA GLY A 19 0.65 13.99 -0.73
C GLY A 19 0.66 12.96 -1.86
N TRP A 20 -0.16 11.92 -1.72
CA TRP A 20 -0.29 10.88 -2.74
C TRP A 20 -0.98 11.38 -4.01
N ALA A 21 -1.95 12.30 -3.89
CA ALA A 21 -2.55 12.95 -5.05
C ALA A 21 -1.52 13.82 -5.79
N TRP A 22 -0.68 14.56 -5.08
CA TRP A 22 0.42 15.33 -5.68
C TRP A 22 1.39 14.42 -6.42
N ALA A 23 1.80 13.29 -5.82
CA ALA A 23 2.63 12.30 -6.50
C ALA A 23 1.95 11.79 -7.77
N LEU A 24 0.67 11.40 -7.71
CA LEU A 24 -0.07 10.88 -8.85
C LEU A 24 -0.19 11.91 -10.00
N VAL A 25 -0.43 13.18 -9.68
CA VAL A 25 -0.47 14.27 -10.67
C VAL A 25 0.88 14.39 -11.38
N ASN A 26 1.99 14.41 -10.64
CA ASN A 26 3.33 14.49 -11.25
C ASN A 26 3.65 13.27 -12.12
N ILE A 27 3.31 12.06 -11.67
CA ILE A 27 3.46 10.81 -12.45
C ILE A 27 2.66 10.89 -13.76
N THR A 28 1.43 11.40 -13.69
CA THR A 28 0.53 11.48 -14.84
C THR A 28 0.99 12.54 -15.83
N LEU A 29 1.33 13.74 -15.35
CA LEU A 29 1.82 14.84 -16.17
C LEU A 29 3.14 14.48 -16.87
N HIS A 30 4.05 13.80 -16.18
CA HIS A 30 5.30 13.32 -16.79
C HIS A 30 5.02 12.36 -17.95
N GLY A 31 4.11 11.40 -17.75
CA GLY A 31 3.68 10.48 -18.80
C GLY A 31 3.06 11.17 -20.02
N ILE A 32 2.22 12.19 -19.79
CA ILE A 32 1.58 12.96 -20.86
C ILE A 32 2.61 13.79 -21.64
N ARG A 33 3.55 14.44 -20.94
CA ARG A 33 4.51 15.37 -21.55
C ARG A 33 5.63 14.68 -22.33
N HIS A 34 6.12 13.55 -21.81
CA HIS A 34 7.32 12.92 -22.35
C HIS A 34 7.03 11.60 -23.08
N GLY A 35 5.82 11.04 -22.96
CA GLY A 35 5.44 9.77 -23.61
C GLY A 35 6.27 8.55 -23.16
N GLN A 36 7.13 8.72 -22.16
CA GLN A 36 8.05 7.69 -21.68
C GLN A 36 7.77 7.33 -20.22
N LEU A 37 8.03 6.07 -19.90
CA LEU A 37 7.87 5.53 -18.55
C LEU A 37 9.12 5.73 -17.67
N ALA A 38 10.26 6.04 -18.30
CA ALA A 38 11.50 6.43 -17.64
C ALA A 38 11.37 7.80 -16.95
N GLY A 39 12.08 8.00 -15.84
CA GLY A 39 12.13 9.25 -15.07
C GLY A 39 10.97 9.49 -14.10
N VAL A 40 10.00 8.58 -14.02
CA VAL A 40 8.84 8.72 -13.11
C VAL A 40 9.26 8.74 -11.63
N TYR A 41 10.27 7.94 -11.27
CA TYR A 41 10.85 7.99 -9.94
C TYR A 41 11.51 9.35 -9.65
N GLY A 42 12.12 10.00 -10.65
CA GLY A 42 12.72 11.32 -10.48
C GLY A 42 11.72 12.40 -10.09
N VAL A 43 10.51 12.38 -10.65
CA VAL A 43 9.47 13.40 -10.39
C VAL A 43 8.63 13.12 -9.14
N ALA A 44 8.47 11.85 -8.76
CA ALA A 44 7.55 11.46 -7.67
C ALA A 44 8.21 10.71 -6.51
N GLY A 45 9.43 10.19 -6.70
CA GLY A 45 10.10 9.31 -5.74
C GLY A 45 10.33 9.96 -4.38
N SER A 46 10.71 11.24 -4.34
CA SER A 46 10.90 11.99 -3.09
C SER A 46 9.58 12.15 -2.32
N THR A 47 8.50 12.52 -3.02
CA THR A 47 7.16 12.67 -2.44
C THR A 47 6.66 11.33 -1.92
N VAL A 48 6.73 10.28 -2.73
CA VAL A 48 6.31 8.92 -2.36
C VAL A 48 7.11 8.41 -1.15
N SER A 49 8.43 8.64 -1.14
CA SER A 49 9.31 8.26 -0.03
C SER A 49 8.92 8.95 1.27
N PHE A 50 8.69 10.26 1.23
CA PHE A 50 8.28 11.02 2.42
C PHE A 50 6.96 10.49 3.00
N PHE A 51 5.92 10.34 2.18
CA PHE A 51 4.62 9.90 2.65
C PHE A 51 4.56 8.40 3.01
N GLN A 52 5.40 7.58 2.39
CA GLN A 52 5.63 6.19 2.79
C GLN A 52 6.36 6.09 4.14
N ALA A 53 7.33 6.96 4.42
CA ALA A 53 7.94 7.02 5.75
C ALA A 53 6.92 7.49 6.79
N LEU A 54 6.15 8.53 6.46
CA LEU A 54 5.12 9.07 7.35
C LEU A 54 4.01 8.04 7.68
N SER A 55 3.72 7.11 6.76
CA SER A 55 2.71 6.07 7.00
C SER A 55 3.12 5.03 8.06
N PHE A 56 4.37 5.06 8.54
CA PHE A 56 4.75 4.34 9.75
C PHE A 56 3.91 4.75 10.96
N LEU A 57 3.41 5.98 11.00
CA LEU A 57 2.48 6.43 12.04
C LEU A 57 1.22 5.57 12.11
N GLU A 58 0.79 4.92 11.03
CA GLU A 58 -0.36 4.00 11.06
C GLU A 58 -0.08 2.77 11.93
N VAL A 59 1.17 2.30 11.95
CA VAL A 59 1.62 1.22 12.85
C VAL A 59 1.51 1.68 14.29
N VAL A 60 1.97 2.91 14.57
CA VAL A 60 1.88 3.52 15.90
C VAL A 60 0.42 3.72 16.31
N HIS A 61 -0.43 4.22 15.42
CA HIS A 61 -1.87 4.42 15.68
C HIS A 61 -2.56 3.11 16.01
N ALA A 62 -2.23 2.02 15.32
CA ALA A 62 -2.75 0.69 15.66
C ALA A 62 -2.20 0.21 17.01
N ALA A 63 -0.91 0.39 17.28
CA ALA A 63 -0.25 -0.07 18.51
C ALA A 63 -0.82 0.60 19.78
N VAL A 64 -1.11 1.90 19.71
CA VAL A 64 -1.71 2.64 20.83
C VAL A 64 -3.24 2.52 20.89
N GLY A 65 -3.86 1.76 19.98
CA GLY A 65 -5.31 1.56 19.95
C GLY A 65 -6.11 2.76 19.43
N LEU A 66 -5.46 3.71 18.75
CA LEU A 66 -6.12 4.87 18.12
C LEU A 66 -7.02 4.44 16.96
N VAL A 67 -6.61 3.40 16.23
CA VAL A 67 -7.37 2.82 15.11
C VAL A 67 -7.57 1.32 15.37
N ARG A 68 -8.71 0.79 14.94
CA ARG A 68 -9.00 -0.65 15.01
C ARG A 68 -8.17 -1.39 13.96
N GLY A 69 -7.22 -2.21 14.39
CA GLY A 69 -6.41 -3.04 13.51
C GLY A 69 -5.29 -3.75 14.27
N SER A 70 -4.67 -4.73 13.62
CA SER A 70 -3.48 -5.39 14.15
C SER A 70 -2.24 -4.53 13.85
N PRO A 71 -1.47 -4.09 14.86
CA PRO A 71 -0.23 -3.34 14.64
C PRO A 71 0.78 -4.14 13.83
N LEU A 72 0.85 -5.45 14.04
CA LEU A 72 1.74 -6.34 13.30
C LEU A 72 1.38 -6.37 11.81
N THR A 73 0.09 -6.43 11.47
CA THR A 73 -0.36 -6.41 10.07
C THR A 73 -0.04 -5.07 9.41
N ALA A 74 -0.24 -3.94 10.12
CA ALA A 74 0.15 -2.62 9.62
C ALA A 74 1.67 -2.54 9.40
N LEU A 75 2.46 -3.08 10.33
CA LEU A 75 3.92 -3.12 10.23
C LEU A 75 4.37 -3.94 9.02
N MET A 76 3.82 -5.13 8.79
CA MET A 76 4.18 -5.96 7.65
C MET A 76 3.86 -5.30 6.31
N GLN A 77 2.70 -4.63 6.21
CA GLN A 77 2.30 -3.89 5.01
C GLN A 77 3.22 -2.69 4.75
N TRP A 78 3.56 -1.94 5.80
CA TRP A 78 4.48 -0.82 5.71
C TRP A 78 5.89 -1.30 5.34
N ALA A 79 6.41 -2.31 6.04
CA ALA A 79 7.75 -2.85 5.86
C ALA A 79 7.95 -3.41 4.44
N GLY A 80 6.97 -4.13 3.89
CA GLY A 80 7.07 -4.66 2.52
C GLY A 80 7.28 -3.56 1.47
N ARG A 81 6.45 -2.50 1.51
CA ARG A 81 6.56 -1.37 0.56
C ARG A 81 7.80 -0.53 0.81
N SER A 82 8.11 -0.26 2.08
CA SER A 82 9.31 0.49 2.48
C SER A 82 10.60 -0.24 2.08
N HIS A 83 10.64 -1.57 2.15
CA HIS A 83 11.76 -2.36 1.69
C HIS A 83 12.04 -2.14 0.19
N ILE A 84 11.02 -2.26 -0.66
CA ILE A 84 11.18 -2.03 -2.10
C ILE A 84 11.61 -0.58 -2.38
N LEU A 85 11.02 0.39 -1.68
CA LEU A 85 11.27 1.79 -1.95
C LEU A 85 12.66 2.25 -1.47
N PHE A 86 13.01 1.95 -0.22
CA PHE A 86 14.22 2.46 0.41
C PHE A 86 15.43 1.54 0.24
N ALA A 87 15.25 0.22 0.33
CA ALA A 87 16.37 -0.72 0.25
C ALA A 87 16.72 -1.11 -1.19
N LEU A 88 15.78 -0.98 -2.14
CA LEU A 88 16.02 -1.32 -3.55
C LEU A 88 16.04 -0.08 -4.44
N LEU A 89 14.90 0.60 -4.60
CA LEU A 89 14.81 1.71 -5.57
C LEU A 89 15.74 2.88 -5.22
N HIS A 90 15.82 3.29 -3.96
CA HIS A 90 16.71 4.38 -3.56
C HIS A 90 18.20 4.03 -3.70
N CYS A 91 18.57 2.77 -3.43
CA CYS A 91 19.95 2.30 -3.46
C CYS A 91 20.44 1.88 -4.86
N ILE A 92 19.51 1.61 -5.78
CA ILE A 92 19.82 1.09 -7.12
C ILE A 92 19.11 1.96 -8.18
N PRO A 93 19.77 3.03 -8.66
CA PRO A 93 19.20 3.94 -9.66
C PRO A 93 18.73 3.23 -10.93
N GLU A 94 19.38 2.14 -11.32
CA GLU A 94 19.00 1.36 -12.51
C GLU A 94 17.57 0.81 -12.42
N LEU A 95 17.07 0.52 -11.21
CA LEU A 95 15.72 0.00 -11.01
C LEU A 95 14.67 1.10 -11.15
N GLN A 96 15.03 2.36 -10.91
CA GLN A 96 14.13 3.52 -10.95
C GLN A 96 13.58 3.79 -12.35
N GLU A 97 14.36 3.43 -13.38
CA GLU A 97 14.03 3.65 -14.79
C GLU A 97 13.22 2.50 -15.41
N THR A 98 12.93 1.45 -14.64
CA THR A 98 12.20 0.29 -15.15
C THR A 98 10.70 0.55 -15.27
N VAL A 99 10.08 -0.08 -16.27
CA VAL A 99 8.61 -0.08 -16.44
C VAL A 99 7.91 -0.61 -15.18
N ALA A 100 8.51 -1.58 -14.50
CA ALA A 100 8.01 -2.15 -13.24
C ALA A 100 7.94 -1.10 -12.13
N ALA A 101 9.00 -0.30 -11.93
CA ALA A 101 9.00 0.78 -10.95
C ALA A 101 7.90 1.81 -11.23
N THR A 102 7.75 2.21 -12.50
CA THR A 102 6.72 3.16 -12.91
C THR A 102 5.30 2.62 -12.72
N ALA A 103 5.04 1.38 -13.14
CA ALA A 103 3.73 0.76 -12.98
C ALA A 103 3.37 0.58 -11.50
N MET A 104 4.32 0.14 -10.69
CA MET A 104 4.16 -0.03 -9.25
C MET A 104 3.88 1.30 -8.54
N LEU A 105 4.70 2.33 -8.77
CA LEU A 105 4.51 3.65 -8.15
C LEU A 105 3.16 4.26 -8.52
N ARG A 106 2.73 4.10 -9.77
CA ARG A 106 1.41 4.56 -10.22
C ARG A 106 0.29 3.79 -9.53
N ALA A 107 0.37 2.46 -9.48
CA ALA A 107 -0.64 1.63 -8.82
C ALA A 107 -0.74 1.94 -7.32
N TRP A 108 0.41 2.12 -6.65
CA TRP A 108 0.49 2.56 -5.27
C TRP A 108 -0.18 3.93 -5.08
N ALA A 109 0.17 4.93 -5.90
CA ALA A 109 -0.41 6.26 -5.78
C ALA A 109 -1.93 6.27 -5.97
N ILE A 110 -2.46 5.54 -6.96
CA ILE A 110 -3.91 5.40 -7.16
C ILE A 110 -4.57 4.72 -5.94
N SER A 111 -3.97 3.65 -5.42
CA SER A 111 -4.47 2.95 -4.24
C SER A 111 -4.56 3.88 -3.02
N GLU A 112 -3.53 4.69 -2.79
CA GLU A 112 -3.48 5.63 -1.67
C GLU A 112 -4.45 6.81 -1.81
N VAL A 113 -4.61 7.33 -3.02
CA VAL A 113 -5.60 8.38 -3.35
C VAL A 113 -7.04 7.89 -3.12
N ILE A 114 -7.30 6.58 -3.15
CA ILE A 114 -8.60 6.01 -2.77
C ILE A 114 -8.66 5.76 -1.25
N ARG A 115 -7.58 5.23 -0.67
CA ARG A 115 -7.52 4.77 0.73
C ARG A 115 -7.65 5.90 1.73
N TYR A 116 -6.87 6.97 1.58
CA TYR A 116 -6.81 8.03 2.58
C TYR A 116 -8.09 8.87 2.64
N PRO A 117 -8.73 9.28 1.52
CA PRO A 117 -10.05 9.88 1.56
C PRO A 117 -11.09 8.99 2.23
N TRP A 118 -11.05 7.68 1.98
CA TRP A 118 -11.96 6.73 2.64
C TRP A 118 -11.73 6.71 4.16
N TYR A 119 -10.48 6.67 4.63
CA TYR A 119 -10.17 6.76 6.06
C TYR A 119 -10.62 8.09 6.68
N ALA A 120 -10.36 9.23 6.02
CA ALA A 120 -10.81 10.54 6.48
C ALA A 120 -12.34 10.59 6.60
N ALA A 121 -13.06 10.15 5.57
CA ALA A 121 -14.51 10.15 5.55
C ALA A 121 -15.11 9.22 6.62
N GLN A 122 -14.48 8.07 6.90
CA GLN A 122 -14.87 7.17 7.97
C GLN A 122 -14.68 7.78 9.37
N VAL A 123 -13.57 8.48 9.61
CA VAL A 123 -13.33 9.17 10.89
C VAL A 123 -14.35 10.29 11.12
N LEU A 124 -14.73 10.99 10.06
CA LEU A 124 -15.74 12.05 10.08
C LEU A 124 -17.19 11.53 10.12
N GLY A 125 -17.41 10.23 9.96
CA GLY A 125 -18.75 9.62 9.95
C GLY A 125 -19.59 9.98 8.73
N ARG A 126 -18.98 10.46 7.64
CA ARG A 126 -19.64 10.88 6.40
C ARG A 126 -19.03 10.16 5.18
N CYS A 127 -18.93 8.84 5.25
CA CYS A 127 -18.38 8.06 4.15
C CYS A 127 -19.47 7.74 3.11
N PRO A 128 -19.34 8.21 1.86
CA PRO A 128 -20.30 7.86 0.83
C PRO A 128 -20.10 6.41 0.35
N ASP A 129 -21.19 5.75 -0.03
CA ASP A 129 -21.19 4.32 -0.37
C ASP A 129 -20.38 4.01 -1.64
N TRP A 130 -20.34 4.93 -2.61
CA TRP A 130 -19.54 4.78 -3.81
C TRP A 130 -18.04 4.73 -3.50
N LEU A 131 -17.57 5.50 -2.51
CA LEU A 131 -16.15 5.54 -2.12
C LEU A 131 -15.76 4.26 -1.39
N THR A 132 -16.67 3.74 -0.55
CA THR A 132 -16.52 2.40 0.04
C THR A 132 -16.45 1.34 -1.04
N SER A 133 -17.37 1.36 -2.00
CA SER A 133 -17.41 0.38 -3.10
C SER A 133 -16.13 0.43 -3.95
N LEU A 134 -15.63 1.62 -4.24
CA LEU A 134 -14.37 1.84 -4.94
C LEU A 134 -13.20 1.26 -4.14
N ARG A 135 -13.08 1.55 -2.84
CA ARG A 135 -12.01 1.04 -1.97
C ARG A 135 -11.95 -0.48 -1.93
N TYR A 136 -13.12 -1.15 -1.89
CA TYR A 136 -13.24 -2.60 -1.84
C TYR A 136 -13.29 -3.27 -3.23
N THR A 137 -13.10 -2.52 -4.32
CA THR A 137 -13.08 -3.09 -5.69
C THR A 137 -11.77 -2.76 -6.41
N ALA A 138 -11.21 -1.56 -6.23
CA ALA A 138 -10.01 -1.10 -6.92
C ALA A 138 -8.79 -2.00 -6.66
N PHE A 139 -8.71 -2.63 -5.48
CA PHE A 139 -7.60 -3.53 -5.14
C PHE A 139 -7.51 -4.74 -6.09
N ILE A 140 -8.61 -5.17 -6.71
CA ILE A 140 -8.64 -6.33 -7.61
C ILE A 140 -7.67 -6.14 -8.78
N ALA A 141 -7.60 -4.93 -9.33
CA ALA A 141 -6.67 -4.60 -10.42
C ALA A 141 -5.35 -4.02 -9.90
N LEU A 142 -5.40 -3.10 -8.93
CA LEU A 142 -4.22 -2.36 -8.47
C LEU A 142 -3.23 -3.24 -7.68
N TYR A 143 -3.74 -4.20 -6.91
CA TYR A 143 -2.89 -5.02 -6.05
C TYR A 143 -2.00 -5.98 -6.85
N PRO A 144 -2.50 -6.73 -7.86
CA PRO A 144 -1.63 -7.51 -8.74
C PRO A 144 -0.57 -6.68 -9.47
N ILE A 145 -0.93 -5.49 -9.97
CA ILE A 145 0.03 -4.61 -10.66
C ILE A 145 1.17 -4.19 -9.73
N GLY A 146 0.83 -3.79 -8.50
CA GLY A 146 1.82 -3.45 -7.48
C GLY A 146 2.76 -4.62 -7.19
N VAL A 147 2.20 -5.79 -6.89
CA VAL A 147 2.94 -6.99 -6.49
C VAL A 147 3.84 -7.51 -7.61
N ILE A 148 3.36 -7.55 -8.86
CA ILE A 148 4.17 -7.94 -10.02
C ILE A 148 5.35 -6.97 -10.17
N GLY A 149 5.10 -5.67 -10.00
CA GLY A 149 6.17 -4.66 -10.02
C GLY A 149 7.22 -4.90 -8.93
N GLU A 150 6.80 -5.16 -7.70
CA GLU A 150 7.69 -5.47 -6.58
C GLU A 150 8.54 -6.72 -6.84
N ILE A 151 7.94 -7.79 -7.37
CA ILE A 151 8.64 -9.03 -7.74
C ILE A 151 9.70 -8.77 -8.83
N ILE A 152 9.35 -8.03 -9.88
CA ILE A 152 10.28 -7.72 -10.96
C ILE A 152 11.45 -6.87 -10.44
N ILE A 153 11.18 -5.88 -9.59
CA ILE A 153 12.22 -5.04 -8.97
C ILE A 153 13.14 -5.88 -8.09
N MET A 154 12.58 -6.73 -7.22
CA MET A 154 13.37 -7.64 -6.38
C MET A 154 14.24 -8.57 -7.23
N TYR A 155 13.66 -9.26 -8.21
CA TYR A 155 14.38 -10.17 -9.08
C TYR A 155 15.51 -9.45 -9.85
N SER A 156 15.22 -8.28 -10.43
CA SER A 156 16.20 -7.48 -11.17
C SER A 156 17.32 -6.95 -10.27
N SER A 157 17.03 -6.74 -8.97
CA SER A 157 18.02 -6.26 -8.00
C SER A 157 19.06 -7.30 -7.61
N ILE A 158 18.75 -8.61 -7.65
CA ILE A 158 19.61 -9.68 -7.12
C ILE A 158 21.02 -9.62 -7.72
N GLN A 159 21.13 -9.53 -9.04
CA GLN A 159 22.45 -9.50 -9.71
C GLN A 159 23.22 -8.22 -9.40
N ILE A 160 22.52 -7.10 -9.19
CA ILE A 160 23.14 -5.83 -8.85
C ILE A 160 23.63 -5.86 -7.40
N VAL A 161 22.80 -6.33 -6.48
CA VAL A 161 23.13 -6.53 -5.06
C VAL A 161 24.32 -7.46 -4.91
N LYS A 162 24.34 -8.59 -5.64
CA LYS A 162 25.43 -9.56 -5.61
C LYS A 162 26.76 -8.97 -6.08
N ARG A 163 26.75 -8.17 -7.15
CA ARG A 163 27.97 -7.52 -7.68
C ARG A 163 28.46 -6.35 -6.81
N ARG A 164 27.55 -5.61 -6.19
CA ARG A 164 27.87 -4.41 -5.40
C ARG A 164 27.98 -4.66 -3.90
N HIS A 165 27.71 -5.89 -3.45
CA HIS A 165 27.63 -6.28 -2.03
C HIS A 165 26.75 -5.34 -1.18
N LEU A 166 25.65 -4.84 -1.75
CA LEU A 166 24.74 -3.93 -1.05
C LEU A 166 24.11 -4.62 0.15
N HIS A 167 24.07 -3.93 1.29
CA HIS A 167 23.46 -4.39 2.55
C HIS A 167 23.96 -5.75 3.04
N SER A 168 25.11 -6.23 2.55
CA SER A 168 25.69 -7.51 2.93
C SER A 168 26.80 -7.28 3.95
N VAL A 169 26.85 -8.10 4.99
CA VAL A 169 27.84 -8.03 6.05
C VAL A 169 28.75 -9.24 5.92
N ALA A 170 29.98 -8.99 5.45
CA ALA A 170 31.01 -10.01 5.29
C ALA A 170 31.80 -10.21 6.60
N MET A 171 32.34 -11.41 6.77
CA MET A 171 33.27 -11.70 7.86
C MET A 171 34.70 -11.25 7.50
N PRO A 172 35.54 -10.92 8.51
CA PRO A 172 35.23 -10.95 9.95
C PRO A 172 34.53 -9.68 10.44
N ASN A 173 33.50 -9.83 11.26
CA ASN A 173 32.87 -8.73 12.00
C ASN A 173 32.85 -9.04 13.51
N ALA A 174 32.72 -8.01 14.36
CA ALA A 174 32.78 -8.16 15.82
C ALA A 174 31.69 -9.08 16.41
N LEU A 175 30.64 -9.38 15.62
CA LEU A 175 29.50 -10.22 16.02
C LEU A 175 29.58 -11.66 15.47
N ASN A 176 30.64 -12.02 14.72
CA ASN A 176 30.79 -13.32 14.03
C ASN A 176 29.56 -13.75 13.22
N PHE A 177 28.93 -12.81 12.51
CA PHE A 177 27.68 -13.03 11.78
C PHE A 177 27.82 -12.61 10.31
N ALA A 178 27.62 -13.55 9.38
CA ALA A 178 27.54 -13.22 7.95
C ALA A 178 26.08 -13.00 7.55
N PHE A 179 25.81 -11.92 6.81
CA PHE A 179 24.50 -11.67 6.22
C PHE A 179 24.63 -11.33 4.75
N ASP A 180 24.08 -12.16 3.90
CA ASP A 180 24.05 -11.95 2.46
C ASP A 180 22.66 -11.48 2.04
N TYR A 181 22.56 -10.20 1.69
CA TYR A 181 21.28 -9.61 1.32
C TYR A 181 20.69 -10.23 0.05
N HIS A 182 21.54 -10.70 -0.88
CA HIS A 182 21.07 -11.40 -2.07
C HIS A 182 20.35 -12.73 -1.74
N LEU A 183 20.85 -13.50 -0.76
CA LEU A 183 20.19 -14.72 -0.30
C LEU A 183 18.85 -14.42 0.39
N PHE A 184 18.79 -13.32 1.15
CA PHE A 184 17.53 -12.84 1.73
C PHE A 184 16.51 -12.52 0.63
N LEU A 185 16.89 -11.81 -0.43
CA LEU A 185 16.01 -11.47 -1.55
C LEU A 185 15.52 -12.71 -2.31
N GLU A 186 16.40 -13.70 -2.54
CA GLU A 186 16.03 -14.98 -3.15
C GLU A 186 15.02 -15.75 -2.28
N GLY A 187 15.27 -15.87 -0.98
CA GLY A 187 14.34 -16.49 -0.04
C GLY A 187 13.00 -15.75 0.04
N LEU A 188 13.03 -14.41 0.06
CA LEU A 188 11.83 -13.59 0.07
C LEU A 188 11.00 -13.79 -1.19
N LEU A 189 11.62 -13.86 -2.38
CA LEU A 189 10.94 -14.14 -3.64
C LEU A 189 10.25 -15.50 -3.67
N LEU A 190 10.82 -16.53 -3.03
CA LEU A 190 10.19 -17.85 -2.92
C LEU A 190 8.93 -17.81 -2.05
N VAL A 191 8.97 -17.03 -0.97
CA VAL A 191 7.86 -16.92 0.00
C VAL A 191 6.81 -15.89 -0.46
N TYR A 192 7.17 -14.94 -1.32
CA TYR A 192 6.33 -13.82 -1.75
C TYR A 192 4.95 -14.23 -2.32
N PRO A 193 4.86 -15.22 -3.24
CA PRO A 193 3.57 -15.65 -3.79
C PRO A 193 2.61 -16.18 -2.72
N PHE A 194 3.14 -16.86 -1.70
CA PHE A 194 2.34 -17.38 -0.59
C PHE A 194 1.79 -16.24 0.29
N LEU A 195 2.65 -15.28 0.67
CA LEU A 195 2.23 -14.10 1.45
C LEU A 195 1.18 -13.28 0.71
N TRP A 196 1.40 -13.08 -0.59
CA TRP A 196 0.47 -12.39 -1.47
C TRP A 196 -0.89 -13.09 -1.52
N TYR A 197 -0.93 -14.41 -1.76
CA TYR A 197 -2.18 -15.16 -1.84
C TYR A 197 -2.99 -15.06 -0.54
N GLN A 198 -2.33 -15.14 0.60
CA GLN A 198 -2.98 -15.01 1.90
C GLN A 198 -3.59 -13.61 2.11
N LEU A 199 -2.86 -12.55 1.75
CA LEU A 199 -3.38 -11.17 1.85
C LEU A 199 -4.51 -10.90 0.85
N TYR A 200 -4.37 -11.39 -0.38
CA TYR A 200 -5.36 -11.17 -1.44
C TYR A 200 -6.69 -11.88 -1.15
N SER A 201 -6.63 -13.14 -0.70
CA SER A 201 -7.82 -13.89 -0.27
C SER A 201 -8.53 -13.25 0.92
N PHE A 202 -7.77 -12.69 1.87
CA PHE A 202 -8.31 -11.91 2.97
C PHE A 202 -9.05 -10.66 2.48
N LEU A 203 -8.50 -9.90 1.52
CA LEU A 203 -9.16 -8.72 0.95
C LEU A 203 -10.45 -9.08 0.21
N LEU A 204 -10.49 -10.19 -0.53
CA LEU A 204 -11.71 -10.71 -1.16
C LEU A 204 -12.77 -11.08 -0.11
N THR A 205 -12.34 -11.67 1.00
CA THR A 205 -13.23 -11.98 2.13
C THR A 205 -13.78 -10.71 2.78
N GLN A 206 -12.94 -9.68 2.97
CA GLN A 206 -13.38 -8.39 3.48
C GLN A 206 -14.38 -7.71 2.55
N ARG A 207 -14.15 -7.77 1.22
CA ARG A 207 -15.09 -7.27 0.22
C ARG A 207 -16.44 -7.96 0.34
N LYS A 208 -16.47 -9.30 0.39
CA LYS A 208 -17.72 -10.06 0.54
C LYS A 208 -18.47 -9.66 1.82
N ARG A 209 -17.76 -9.48 2.94
CA ARG A 209 -18.39 -9.06 4.20
C ARG A 209 -18.94 -7.63 4.18
N LYS A 210 -18.34 -6.72 3.41
CA LYS A 210 -18.72 -5.30 3.40
C LYS A 210 -19.73 -4.95 2.31
N LEU A 211 -19.61 -5.56 1.13
CA LEU A 211 -20.47 -5.28 -0.03
C LEU A 211 -21.48 -6.39 -0.31
N GLY A 212 -21.32 -7.58 0.27
CA GLY A 212 -22.22 -8.71 0.07
C GLY A 212 -23.31 -8.86 1.14
N ALA A 213 -23.36 -7.98 2.14
CA ALA A 213 -24.53 -7.88 3.00
C ALA A 213 -25.60 -7.08 2.25
N GLU A 214 -26.66 -7.75 1.79
CA GLU A 214 -27.86 -7.05 1.30
C GLU A 214 -28.35 -6.08 2.38
N PRO A 215 -28.86 -4.88 2.00
CA PRO A 215 -29.65 -4.10 2.93
C PRO A 215 -30.82 -4.98 3.35
N ALA A 216 -31.04 -5.12 4.67
CA ALA A 216 -32.25 -5.75 5.17
C ALA A 216 -33.43 -5.09 4.46
N GLY A 217 -34.08 -5.85 3.57
CA GLY A 217 -35.25 -5.39 2.84
C GLY A 217 -36.28 -4.89 3.83
N PRO A 218 -37.10 -3.89 3.46
CA PRO A 218 -38.14 -3.40 4.36
C PRO A 218 -38.96 -4.59 4.80
N ALA A 219 -38.98 -4.84 6.11
CA ALA A 219 -39.85 -5.84 6.71
C ALA A 219 -41.24 -5.63 6.11
N SER A 220 -41.75 -6.67 5.45
CA SER A 220 -43.05 -6.70 4.81
C SER A 220 -44.14 -6.32 5.82
N VAL A 221 -44.47 -5.04 5.88
CA VAL A 221 -45.70 -4.52 6.47
C VAL A 221 -46.74 -4.61 5.35
N GLU A 222 -47.23 -5.81 5.07
CA GLU A 222 -48.59 -5.97 4.58
C GLU A 222 -49.08 -7.41 4.71
N GLN A 223 -50.35 -7.53 5.09
CA GLN A 223 -51.21 -8.72 5.13
C GLN A 223 -51.27 -9.49 6.45
N ALA A 224 -52.02 -8.93 7.41
CA ALA A 224 -53.11 -9.67 8.06
C ALA A 224 -54.17 -8.67 8.58
N GLY A 225 -54.86 -8.02 7.65
CA GLY A 225 -56.21 -7.51 7.88
C GLY A 225 -57.18 -8.37 7.08
N LYS A 226 -58.22 -8.87 7.78
CA LYS A 226 -59.41 -9.61 7.31
C LYS A 226 -59.31 -11.14 7.28
N THR A 227 -59.94 -11.78 8.27
CA THR A 227 -61.17 -12.58 8.06
C THR A 227 -61.80 -12.87 9.43
N ASP A 228 -63.04 -12.38 9.57
CA ASP A 228 -64.18 -12.79 10.42
C ASP A 228 -63.98 -13.16 11.91
#